data_AF-A0A8C6R559-F1
#
_entry.id   AF-A0A8C6R559-F1
#
_cell.length_a   1.000
_cell.length_b   1.000
_cell.length_c   1.000
_cell.angle_alpha   90.00
_cell.angle_beta   90.00
_cell.angle_gamma   90.00
#
_symmetry.space_group_name_H-M   'P 1'
#
loop_
_entity.id
_entity.type
_entity.pdbx_description
1 polymer ?
#
loop_
_entity_poly.entity_id
_entity_poly.type
_entity_poly.pdbx_seq_one_letter_code
_entity_poly.pdbx_strand_id
1 'polypeptide(L)'
;MATFVSELEAAKKNLSEALGDNVKQYWANLKLWFKQKISKEEFDLEAHRLLTQDNVHSHNDFLLAILTRCQILVSTPEGAGSLPWTGGSAAKPGKPKGKKKLSSVRQKFDHRFQPQNPLSGAQQFVAKDPQDDDDLKLCSHTMMLPTRGQLEGRMIVTAYEHGLDNVTEDAVSAVVYAVENHLKDILTSVVSRRKAYRLRDGHFKYAFGSNVTPEPYLKNSVVAYNNLIESPPAFSAPCASQNPASHPPPDDAEQQAAFLLACSGDTLPASLPPVNMYDLFEALQVHREVIPTHTVYALNIERIIMKLWHPNHEELQQDKVHRQRLAAKEGLLLC
;
A
#
# COMPACT_ATOMS: atom_id res chain seq x y z
N MET A 1 0.99 -26.07 3.46
CA MET A 1 1.07 -25.07 4.56
C MET A 1 0.90 -25.70 5.94
N ALA A 2 -0.10 -26.57 6.19
CA ALA A 2 -0.35 -27.13 7.52
C ALA A 2 0.83 -27.93 8.16
N THR A 3 1.64 -28.61 7.34
CA THR A 3 2.79 -29.39 7.81
C THR A 3 3.90 -28.53 8.43
N PHE A 4 4.21 -27.38 7.84
CA PHE A 4 5.30 -26.49 8.30
C PHE A 4 4.91 -25.64 9.51
N VAL A 5 3.62 -25.29 9.63
CA VAL A 5 3.08 -24.69 10.87
C VAL A 5 3.26 -25.67 12.02
N SER A 6 3.04 -26.96 11.77
CA SER A 6 3.29 -28.01 12.75
C SER A 6 4.77 -28.18 13.11
N GLU A 7 5.70 -27.94 12.18
CA GLU A 7 7.14 -28.08 12.43
C GLU A 7 7.69 -26.96 13.32
N LEU A 8 7.26 -25.71 13.11
CA LEU A 8 7.67 -24.60 13.99
C LEU A 8 7.13 -24.75 15.41
N GLU A 9 5.86 -25.17 15.56
CA GLU A 9 5.29 -25.43 16.88
C GLU A 9 5.97 -26.61 17.57
N ALA A 10 6.34 -27.65 16.83
CA ALA A 10 7.11 -28.77 17.36
C ALA A 10 8.51 -28.34 17.83
N ALA A 11 9.23 -27.54 17.03
CA ALA A 11 10.55 -27.03 17.40
C ALA A 11 10.49 -26.13 18.64
N LYS A 12 9.47 -25.25 18.73
CA LYS A 12 9.23 -24.41 19.91
C LYS A 12 8.97 -25.24 21.17
N LYS A 13 8.15 -26.30 21.05
CA LYS A 13 7.84 -27.19 22.16
C LYS A 13 9.11 -27.93 22.63
N ASN A 14 9.85 -28.53 21.71
CA ASN A 14 11.09 -29.25 22.03
C ASN A 14 12.13 -28.34 22.70
N LEU A 15 12.29 -27.12 22.21
CA LEU A 15 13.17 -26.12 22.82
C LEU A 15 12.70 -25.71 24.22
N SER A 16 11.39 -25.55 24.42
CA SER A 16 10.84 -25.21 25.74
C SER A 16 11.05 -26.34 26.76
N GLU A 17 10.93 -27.59 26.32
CA GLU A 17 11.23 -28.76 27.14
C GLU A 17 12.74 -28.86 27.45
N ALA A 18 13.61 -28.57 26.47
CA ALA A 18 15.06 -28.56 26.65
C ALA A 18 15.56 -27.46 27.61
N LEU A 19 14.89 -26.30 27.61
CA LEU A 19 15.24 -25.16 28.45
C LEU A 19 14.74 -25.28 29.90
N GLY A 20 13.64 -26.00 30.14
CA GLY A 20 13.05 -26.15 31.47
C GLY A 20 12.81 -24.81 32.17
N ASP A 21 13.39 -24.62 33.36
CA ASP A 21 13.22 -23.40 34.16
C ASP A 21 13.84 -22.14 33.52
N ASN A 22 14.80 -22.33 32.61
CA ASN A 22 15.49 -21.24 31.90
C ASN A 22 14.68 -20.65 30.74
N VAL A 23 13.50 -21.21 30.44
CA VAL A 23 12.61 -20.79 29.35
C VAL A 23 12.39 -19.27 29.32
N LYS A 24 12.11 -18.66 30.48
CA LYS A 24 11.80 -17.23 30.55
C LYS A 24 12.99 -16.35 30.15
N GLN A 25 14.20 -16.73 30.56
CA GLN A 25 15.42 -16.00 30.25
C GLN A 25 15.76 -16.12 28.76
N TYR A 26 15.63 -17.33 28.19
CA TYR A 26 15.85 -17.55 26.77
C TYR A 26 14.92 -16.69 25.91
N TRP A 27 13.62 -16.64 26.21
CA TRP A 27 12.66 -15.81 25.46
C TRP A 27 12.93 -14.31 25.63
N ALA A 28 13.43 -13.87 26.79
CA ALA A 28 13.87 -12.50 26.98
C ALA A 28 15.07 -12.16 26.09
N ASN A 29 16.05 -13.06 25.99
CA ASN A 29 17.22 -12.87 25.13
C ASN A 29 16.85 -12.91 23.63
N LEU A 30 15.96 -13.81 23.23
CA LEU A 30 15.39 -13.82 21.87
C LEU A 30 14.75 -12.47 21.54
N LYS A 31 14.02 -11.87 22.50
CA LYS A 31 13.40 -10.55 22.36
C LYS A 31 14.44 -9.43 22.22
N LEU A 32 15.57 -9.52 22.94
CA LEU A 32 16.66 -8.55 22.81
C LEU A 32 17.34 -8.66 21.44
N TRP A 33 17.59 -9.89 20.97
CA TRP A 33 18.20 -10.14 19.66
C TRP A 33 17.32 -9.63 18.51
N PHE A 34 16.02 -9.92 18.53
CA PHE A 34 15.08 -9.37 17.54
C PHE A 34 14.96 -7.85 17.58
N LYS A 35 15.19 -7.22 18.73
CA LYS A 35 15.24 -5.75 18.88
C LYS A 35 16.60 -5.15 18.53
N GLN A 36 17.54 -5.95 18.03
CA GLN A 36 18.92 -5.57 17.73
C GLN A 36 19.64 -4.94 18.94
N LYS A 37 19.23 -5.32 20.16
CA LYS A 37 19.88 -4.87 21.41
C LYS A 37 21.09 -5.71 21.77
N ILE A 38 21.14 -6.94 21.26
CA ILE A 38 22.28 -7.86 21.34
C ILE A 38 22.51 -8.45 19.95
N SER A 39 23.76 -8.79 19.64
CA SER A 39 24.13 -9.42 18.37
C SER A 39 23.68 -10.89 18.32
N LYS A 40 23.79 -11.51 17.14
CA LYS A 40 23.54 -12.95 16.98
C LYS A 40 24.52 -13.76 17.83
N GLU A 41 25.79 -13.38 17.84
CA GLU A 41 26.84 -14.05 18.61
C GLU A 41 26.58 -13.96 20.11
N GLU A 42 26.12 -12.80 20.60
CA GLU A 42 25.75 -12.62 22.00
C GLU A 42 24.52 -13.46 22.38
N PHE A 43 23.54 -13.57 21.48
CA PHE A 43 22.37 -14.40 21.69
C PHE A 43 22.71 -15.90 21.69
N ASP A 44 23.51 -16.36 20.72
CA ASP A 44 23.96 -17.75 20.61
C ASP A 44 24.77 -18.15 21.86
N LEU A 45 25.67 -17.28 22.34
CA LEU A 45 26.44 -17.52 23.56
C LEU A 45 25.54 -17.68 24.78
N GLU A 46 24.53 -16.83 24.92
CA GLU A 46 23.60 -16.91 26.05
C GLU A 46 22.69 -18.13 25.94
N ALA A 47 22.27 -18.52 24.72
CA ALA A 47 21.57 -19.78 24.49
C ALA A 47 22.42 -20.99 24.91
N HIS A 48 23.71 -20.98 24.60
CA HIS A 48 24.67 -22.01 25.05
C HIS A 48 24.90 -22.02 26.57
N ARG A 49 24.61 -20.93 27.30
CA ARG A 49 24.64 -20.93 28.78
C ARG A 49 23.38 -21.52 29.40
N LEU A 50 22.24 -21.37 28.72
CA LEU A 50 20.94 -21.82 29.21
C LEU A 50 20.62 -23.27 28.84
N LEU A 51 21.27 -23.77 27.79
CA LEU A 51 21.15 -25.13 27.26
C LEU A 51 22.41 -25.94 27.58
N THR A 52 22.26 -27.26 27.65
CA THR A 52 23.38 -28.19 27.75
C THR A 52 23.91 -28.55 26.35
N GLN A 53 25.12 -29.08 26.30
CA GLN A 53 25.74 -29.51 25.03
C GLN A 53 24.87 -30.52 24.27
N ASP A 54 24.09 -31.33 24.99
CA ASP A 54 23.24 -32.37 24.41
C ASP A 54 21.95 -31.83 23.80
N ASN A 55 21.48 -30.65 24.23
CA ASN A 55 20.19 -30.09 23.80
C ASN A 55 20.30 -28.72 23.08
N VAL A 56 21.51 -28.18 22.94
CA VAL A 56 21.76 -26.91 22.20
C VAL A 56 21.29 -26.94 20.75
N HIS A 57 21.24 -28.14 20.13
CA HIS A 57 20.70 -28.33 18.79
C HIS A 57 19.24 -27.87 18.67
N SER A 58 18.45 -27.95 19.76
CA SER A 58 17.05 -27.48 19.77
C SER A 58 16.93 -25.97 19.54
N HIS A 59 17.93 -25.18 19.93
CA HIS A 59 17.99 -23.75 19.60
C HIS A 59 18.20 -23.54 18.09
N ASN A 60 19.14 -24.28 17.49
CA ASN A 60 19.41 -24.22 16.05
C ASN A 60 18.20 -24.68 15.22
N ASP A 61 17.55 -25.78 15.62
CA ASP A 61 16.36 -26.30 14.96
C ASP A 61 15.21 -25.31 15.01
N PHE A 62 15.03 -24.61 16.13
CA PHE A 62 14.03 -23.55 16.26
C PHE A 62 14.33 -22.34 15.36
N LEU A 63 15.58 -21.87 15.31
CA LEU A 63 15.97 -20.77 14.40
C LEU A 63 15.79 -21.16 12.94
N LEU A 64 16.16 -22.39 12.57
CA LEU A 64 15.98 -22.90 11.22
C LEU A 64 14.50 -23.00 10.84
N ALA A 65 13.64 -23.43 11.77
CA ALA A 65 12.19 -23.46 11.56
C ALA A 65 11.59 -22.06 11.35
N ILE A 66 12.09 -21.05 12.07
CA ILE A 66 11.71 -19.64 11.85
C ILE A 66 12.11 -19.18 10.44
N LEU A 67 13.39 -19.35 10.08
CA LEU A 67 13.92 -18.91 8.79
C LEU A 67 13.22 -19.60 7.61
N THR A 68 12.99 -20.91 7.71
CA THR A 68 12.27 -21.70 6.69
C THR A 68 10.87 -21.17 6.48
N ARG A 69 10.17 -20.81 7.56
CA ARG A 69 8.82 -20.23 7.47
C ARG A 69 8.83 -18.86 6.81
N CYS A 70 9.78 -17.99 7.17
CA CYS A 70 9.95 -16.69 6.52
C CYS A 70 10.21 -16.84 5.01
N GLN A 71 11.06 -17.79 4.61
CA GLN A 71 11.42 -17.98 3.21
C GLN A 71 10.26 -18.52 2.35
N ILE A 72 9.42 -19.40 2.90
CA ILE A 72 8.20 -19.89 2.22
C ILE A 72 7.20 -18.76 2.01
N LEU A 73 7.01 -17.89 3.02
CA LEU A 73 6.11 -16.74 2.94
C LEU A 73 6.55 -15.73 1.87
N VAL A 74 7.85 -15.56 1.67
CA VAL A 74 8.41 -14.70 0.62
C VAL A 74 8.32 -15.36 -0.77
N SER A 75 8.30 -16.69 -0.85
CA SER A 75 8.38 -17.46 -2.10
C SER A 75 7.02 -17.87 -2.70
N THR A 76 5.91 -17.68 -2.00
CA THR A 76 4.56 -17.95 -2.53
C THR A 76 4.09 -16.81 -3.44
N PRO A 77 3.91 -17.03 -4.75
CA PRO A 77 3.33 -16.02 -5.64
C PRO A 77 1.81 -16.02 -5.45
N GLU A 78 1.25 -14.87 -5.06
CA GLU A 78 -0.20 -14.66 -5.04
C GLU A 78 -0.74 -14.56 -6.48
N GLY A 79 -1.43 -15.61 -6.91
CA GLY A 79 -2.71 -15.56 -7.64
C GLY A 79 -2.81 -14.90 -9.02
N ALA A 80 -3.02 -15.74 -10.03
CA ALA A 80 -3.85 -15.53 -11.23
C ALA A 80 -4.41 -14.11 -11.51
N GLY A 81 -3.74 -13.39 -12.42
CA GLY A 81 -4.31 -12.32 -13.23
C GLY A 81 -4.25 -12.70 -14.70
N SER A 82 -5.40 -12.71 -15.37
CA SER A 82 -5.61 -13.09 -16.77
C SER A 82 -4.95 -12.14 -17.78
N LEU A 83 -4.19 -12.69 -18.72
CA LEU A 83 -4.12 -12.22 -20.11
C LEU A 83 -4.22 -13.44 -21.05
N PRO A 84 -5.07 -13.40 -22.10
CA PRO A 84 -5.25 -14.50 -23.02
C PRO A 84 -4.19 -14.46 -24.13
N TRP A 85 -3.43 -15.53 -24.30
CA TRP A 85 -2.80 -15.79 -25.59
C TRP A 85 -3.30 -17.13 -26.15
N THR A 86 -4.09 -17.00 -27.20
CA THR A 86 -4.59 -18.05 -28.07
C THR A 86 -3.45 -18.79 -28.76
N GLY A 87 -3.53 -20.12 -28.80
CA GLY A 87 -2.65 -20.95 -29.62
C GLY A 87 -2.95 -22.42 -29.39
N GLY A 88 -4.06 -22.89 -29.95
CA GLY A 88 -4.53 -24.26 -29.77
C GLY A 88 -3.67 -25.31 -30.48
N SER A 89 -3.83 -26.56 -30.06
CA SER A 89 -4.29 -27.59 -30.98
C SER A 89 -4.83 -28.80 -30.21
N ALA A 90 -5.92 -29.33 -30.72
CA ALA A 90 -6.74 -30.37 -30.13
C ALA A 90 -6.17 -31.78 -30.38
N ALA A 91 -6.45 -32.71 -29.46
CA ALA A 91 -6.92 -34.06 -29.79
C ALA A 91 -7.44 -34.78 -28.53
N LYS A 92 -8.63 -35.38 -28.63
CA LYS A 92 -9.27 -36.23 -27.60
C LYS A 92 -8.78 -37.72 -27.71
N PRO A 93 -9.44 -38.73 -27.11
CA PRO A 93 -8.95 -39.43 -25.92
C PRO A 93 -8.78 -40.96 -26.11
N GLY A 94 -8.19 -41.68 -25.16
CA GLY A 94 -8.25 -43.15 -25.15
C GLY A 94 -7.42 -43.85 -24.06
N LYS A 95 -8.11 -44.59 -23.18
CA LYS A 95 -7.59 -45.68 -22.31
C LYS A 95 -7.84 -47.03 -23.03
N PRO A 96 -7.39 -48.23 -22.58
CA PRO A 96 -6.59 -48.60 -21.39
C PRO A 96 -5.52 -49.74 -21.59
N LYS A 97 -4.78 -50.04 -20.50
CA LYS A 97 -4.24 -51.35 -20.02
C LYS A 97 -3.37 -52.24 -20.94
N GLY A 98 -2.17 -52.59 -20.43
CA GLY A 98 -1.47 -53.83 -20.79
C GLY A 98 -0.13 -54.01 -20.08
N LYS A 99 -0.02 -55.01 -19.19
CA LYS A 99 1.22 -55.42 -18.52
C LYS A 99 2.07 -56.27 -19.49
N LYS A 100 3.40 -56.06 -19.52
CA LYS A 100 4.46 -57.06 -19.19
C LYS A 100 5.77 -56.90 -19.99
N LYS A 101 6.85 -56.94 -19.20
CA LYS A 101 8.19 -57.53 -19.39
C LYS A 101 9.21 -56.82 -20.30
N LEU A 102 10.37 -56.62 -19.68
CA LEU A 102 11.63 -56.13 -20.23
C LEU A 102 12.14 -57.04 -21.35
N SER A 103 12.72 -56.42 -22.38
CA SER A 103 13.88 -56.98 -23.08
C SER A 103 15.02 -55.96 -23.06
N SER A 104 16.19 -56.43 -22.64
CA SER A 104 17.43 -55.67 -22.57
C SER A 104 17.95 -55.42 -23.98
N VAL A 105 17.95 -54.15 -24.39
CA VAL A 105 18.70 -53.70 -25.57
C VAL A 105 19.71 -52.67 -25.08
N ARG A 106 20.99 -53.04 -25.14
CA ARG A 106 22.16 -52.21 -24.90
C ARG A 106 22.10 -50.99 -25.84
N GLN A 107 21.47 -49.90 -25.40
CA GLN A 107 21.33 -48.68 -26.20
C GLN A 107 22.66 -47.92 -26.17
N LYS A 108 23.28 -47.79 -27.34
CA LYS A 108 24.40 -46.88 -27.58
C LYS A 108 23.95 -45.46 -27.25
N PHE A 109 24.70 -44.77 -26.40
CA PHE A 109 24.37 -43.44 -25.87
C PHE A 109 24.85 -42.27 -26.78
N ASP A 110 25.25 -42.55 -28.02
CA ASP A 110 26.00 -41.59 -28.85
C ASP A 110 25.24 -40.33 -29.30
N HIS A 111 23.91 -40.23 -29.09
CA HIS A 111 23.14 -39.08 -29.62
C HIS A 111 22.06 -38.52 -28.67
N ARG A 112 22.23 -38.64 -27.34
CA ARG A 112 21.32 -37.97 -26.38
C ARG A 112 21.94 -36.88 -25.52
N PHE A 113 23.25 -36.66 -25.62
CA PHE A 113 23.86 -35.53 -24.97
C PHE A 113 23.83 -34.33 -25.91
N GLN A 114 22.75 -33.53 -25.82
CA GLN A 114 22.84 -32.15 -26.24
C GLN A 114 23.55 -31.38 -25.12
N PRO A 115 24.61 -30.61 -25.42
CA PRO A 115 25.20 -29.70 -24.45
C PRO A 115 24.13 -28.68 -24.03
N GLN A 116 23.47 -28.96 -22.90
CA GLN A 116 22.56 -28.03 -22.26
C GLN A 116 23.42 -27.11 -21.40
N ASN A 117 23.31 -25.79 -21.58
CA ASN A 117 24.00 -24.88 -20.66
C ASN A 117 23.38 -25.07 -19.26
N PRO A 118 24.16 -25.48 -18.24
CA PRO A 118 23.64 -25.75 -16.89
C PRO A 118 23.01 -24.51 -16.24
N LEU A 119 23.32 -23.30 -16.74
CA LEU A 119 22.72 -22.05 -16.28
C LEU A 119 21.36 -21.75 -16.89
N SER A 120 20.94 -22.47 -17.95
CA SER A 120 19.66 -22.21 -18.64
C SER A 120 18.44 -22.54 -17.79
N GLY A 121 18.59 -23.42 -16.80
CA GLY A 121 17.56 -23.77 -15.83
C GLY A 121 17.93 -23.39 -14.40
N ALA A 122 19.10 -22.79 -14.18
CA ALA A 122 19.46 -22.28 -12.86
C ALA A 122 18.67 -21.00 -12.62
N GLN A 123 18.01 -20.89 -11.45
CA GLN A 123 17.50 -19.59 -11.01
C GLN A 123 18.68 -18.62 -11.01
N GLN A 124 18.54 -17.48 -11.70
CA GLN A 124 19.53 -16.41 -11.62
C GLN A 124 19.66 -16.00 -10.16
N PHE A 125 20.73 -16.44 -9.52
CA PHE A 125 21.09 -15.98 -8.20
C PHE A 125 21.67 -14.58 -8.39
N VAL A 126 20.81 -13.57 -8.28
CA VAL A 126 21.28 -12.22 -8.01
C VAL A 126 21.84 -12.29 -6.60
N ALA A 127 23.17 -12.28 -6.48
CA ALA A 127 23.79 -12.03 -5.19
C ALA A 127 23.26 -10.66 -4.74
N LYS A 128 22.34 -10.65 -3.78
CA LYS A 128 22.03 -9.43 -3.05
C LYS A 128 23.34 -8.97 -2.43
N ASP A 129 23.72 -7.74 -2.72
CA ASP A 129 24.85 -7.10 -2.04
C ASP A 129 24.63 -7.24 -0.52
N PRO A 130 25.65 -7.67 0.27
CA PRO A 130 25.54 -7.84 1.72
C PRO A 130 25.26 -6.55 2.51
N GLN A 131 25.01 -5.44 1.82
CA GLN A 131 24.81 -4.11 2.38
C GLN A 131 23.36 -3.61 2.22
N ASP A 132 22.45 -4.43 1.66
CA ASP A 132 21.02 -4.28 1.96
C ASP A 132 20.78 -4.90 3.34
N ASP A 133 21.16 -4.18 4.40
CA ASP A 133 20.60 -4.43 5.72
C ASP A 133 19.08 -4.53 5.55
N ASP A 134 18.49 -5.59 6.10
CA ASP A 134 17.03 -5.82 6.20
C ASP A 134 16.41 -4.80 7.18
N ASP A 135 16.78 -3.53 7.03
CA ASP A 135 16.13 -2.41 7.67
C ASP A 135 14.67 -2.45 7.26
N LEU A 136 13.80 -2.50 8.27
CA LEU A 136 12.36 -2.45 8.13
C LEU A 136 11.98 -1.17 7.36
N LYS A 137 11.90 -1.26 6.02
CA LYS A 137 11.65 -0.11 5.15
C LYS A 137 10.30 0.50 5.51
N LEU A 138 10.34 1.66 6.16
CA LEU A 138 9.15 2.42 6.53
C LEU A 138 8.54 3.03 5.26
N CYS A 139 7.22 3.27 5.27
CA CYS A 139 6.51 3.90 4.16
C CYS A 139 7.07 5.29 3.82
N SER A 140 7.69 5.97 4.78
CA SER A 140 8.40 7.24 4.56
C SER A 140 9.66 7.11 3.70
N HIS A 141 10.27 5.93 3.62
CA HIS A 141 11.48 5.69 2.83
C HIS A 141 11.10 5.17 1.44
N THR A 142 10.12 4.29 1.36
CA THR A 142 9.66 3.71 0.08
C THR A 142 8.77 4.66 -0.69
N MET A 143 8.18 5.68 -0.04
CA MET A 143 7.13 6.54 -0.59
C MET A 143 5.92 5.76 -1.12
N MET A 144 5.72 4.54 -0.61
CA MET A 144 4.67 3.62 -1.00
C MET A 144 3.86 3.23 0.23
N LEU A 145 2.56 3.04 0.04
CA LEU A 145 1.70 2.46 1.06
C LEU A 145 2.15 1.02 1.37
N PRO A 146 2.00 0.55 2.63
CA PRO A 146 2.41 -0.79 2.97
C PRO A 146 1.52 -1.80 2.23
N THR A 147 2.12 -2.88 1.72
CA THR A 147 1.34 -4.00 1.17
C THR A 147 0.59 -4.71 2.30
N ARG A 148 -0.44 -5.50 1.94
CA ARG A 148 -1.20 -6.30 2.91
C ARG A 148 -0.27 -7.15 3.79
N GLY A 149 0.66 -7.88 3.18
CA GLY A 149 1.61 -8.73 3.91
C GLY A 149 2.58 -7.93 4.80
N GLN A 150 3.03 -6.75 4.36
CA GLN A 150 3.86 -5.87 5.20
C GLN A 150 3.11 -5.36 6.43
N LEU A 151 1.83 -5.03 6.26
CA LEU A 151 0.97 -4.59 7.35
C LEU A 151 0.64 -5.75 8.29
N GLU A 152 0.28 -6.92 7.76
CA GLU A 152 0.02 -8.13 8.53
C GLU A 152 1.23 -8.52 9.38
N GLY A 153 2.43 -8.56 8.79
CA GLY A 153 3.67 -8.85 9.53
C GLY A 153 3.89 -7.87 10.68
N ARG A 154 3.68 -6.57 10.45
CA ARG A 154 3.77 -5.55 11.51
C ARG A 154 2.70 -5.72 12.59
N MET A 155 1.47 -6.05 12.20
CA MET A 155 0.37 -6.28 13.13
C MET A 155 0.63 -7.53 13.99
N ILE A 156 1.14 -8.61 13.42
CA ILE A 156 1.51 -9.84 14.16
C ILE A 156 2.61 -9.54 15.17
N VAL A 157 3.68 -8.85 14.75
CA VAL A 157 4.76 -8.45 15.67
C VAL A 157 4.20 -7.57 16.80
N THR A 158 3.34 -6.60 16.48
CA THR A 158 2.71 -5.74 17.49
C THR A 158 1.81 -6.53 18.44
N ALA A 159 1.02 -7.49 17.94
CA ALA A 159 0.17 -8.35 18.75
C ALA A 159 1.01 -9.17 19.74
N TYR A 160 2.12 -9.76 19.28
CA TYR A 160 3.03 -10.53 20.11
C TYR A 160 3.71 -9.67 21.18
N GLU A 161 4.06 -8.42 20.86
CA GLU A 161 4.62 -7.49 21.84
C GLU A 161 3.65 -7.18 22.99
N HIS A 162 2.34 -7.23 22.72
CA HIS A 162 1.27 -7.00 23.69
C HIS A 162 0.70 -8.31 24.28
N GLY A 163 1.32 -9.47 24.00
CA GLY A 163 0.92 -10.77 24.56
C GLY A 163 -0.33 -11.39 23.92
N LEU A 164 -0.65 -11.01 22.68
CA LEU A 164 -1.71 -11.62 21.88
C LEU A 164 -1.11 -12.68 20.95
N ASP A 165 -1.89 -13.72 20.62
CA ASP A 165 -1.39 -14.91 19.92
C ASP A 165 -1.45 -14.84 18.39
N ASN A 166 -2.36 -14.06 17.80
CA ASN A 166 -2.47 -13.94 16.35
C ASN A 166 -3.26 -12.69 15.92
N VAL A 167 -3.21 -12.38 14.63
CA VAL A 167 -4.02 -11.35 13.96
C VAL A 167 -4.92 -12.03 12.93
N THR A 168 -6.19 -11.66 12.88
CA THR A 168 -7.13 -12.16 11.88
C THR A 168 -6.99 -11.40 10.56
N GLU A 169 -7.26 -12.08 9.44
CA GLU A 169 -7.23 -11.46 8.12
C GLU A 169 -8.17 -10.26 7.98
N ASP A 170 -9.32 -10.29 8.66
CA ASP A 170 -10.29 -9.19 8.68
C ASP A 170 -9.73 -7.94 9.38
N ALA A 171 -8.95 -8.12 10.45
CA ALA A 171 -8.28 -7.01 11.12
C ALA A 171 -7.25 -6.34 10.21
N VAL A 172 -6.48 -7.14 9.46
CA VAL A 172 -5.53 -6.61 8.47
C VAL A 172 -6.28 -5.84 7.38
N SER A 173 -7.36 -6.42 6.83
CA SER A 173 -8.21 -5.76 5.83
C SER A 173 -8.75 -4.43 6.35
N ALA A 174 -9.26 -4.39 7.58
CA ALA A 174 -9.80 -3.18 8.19
C ALA A 174 -8.74 -2.08 8.29
N VAL A 175 -7.50 -2.41 8.68
CA VAL A 175 -6.42 -1.41 8.76
C VAL A 175 -5.99 -0.95 7.36
N VAL A 176 -5.94 -1.83 6.35
CA VAL A 176 -5.68 -1.41 4.95
C VAL A 176 -6.72 -0.37 4.50
N TYR A 177 -8.01 -0.66 4.68
CA TYR A 177 -9.08 0.26 4.32
C TYR A 177 -9.04 1.56 5.14
N ALA A 178 -8.72 1.47 6.44
CA ALA A 178 -8.60 2.64 7.30
C ALA A 178 -7.48 3.57 6.84
N VAL A 179 -6.31 3.04 6.48
CA VAL A 179 -5.18 3.83 5.96
C VAL A 179 -5.55 4.48 4.63
N GLU A 180 -6.17 3.72 3.72
CA GLU A 180 -6.58 4.25 2.42
C GLU A 180 -7.60 5.38 2.56
N ASN A 181 -8.64 5.19 3.38
CA ASN A 181 -9.67 6.20 3.60
C ASN A 181 -9.12 7.43 4.32
N HIS A 182 -8.28 7.25 5.35
CA HIS A 182 -7.67 8.36 6.06
C HIS A 182 -6.82 9.24 5.13
N LEU A 183 -6.06 8.64 4.22
CA LEU A 183 -5.30 9.41 3.22
C LEU A 183 -6.20 10.10 2.21
N LYS A 184 -7.29 9.45 1.77
CA LYS A 184 -8.30 10.10 0.93
C LYS A 184 -8.94 11.29 1.63
N ASP A 185 -9.19 11.23 2.93
CA ASP A 185 -9.76 12.34 3.69
C ASP A 185 -8.80 13.54 3.77
N ILE A 186 -7.50 13.28 3.97
CA ILE A 186 -6.45 14.32 3.93
C ILE A 186 -6.40 14.95 2.54
N LEU A 187 -6.31 14.15 1.47
CA LEU A 187 -6.26 14.64 0.10
C LEU A 187 -7.53 15.40 -0.29
N THR A 188 -8.70 14.88 0.11
CA THR A 188 -10.00 15.53 -0.10
C THR A 188 -10.04 16.89 0.59
N SER A 189 -9.49 17.00 1.80
CA SER A 189 -9.40 18.27 2.53
C SER A 189 -8.54 19.27 1.77
N VAL A 190 -7.35 18.86 1.28
CA VAL A 190 -6.48 19.69 0.44
C VAL A 190 -7.18 20.13 -0.84
N VAL A 191 -7.75 19.20 -1.60
CA VAL A 191 -8.41 19.52 -2.87
C VAL A 191 -9.64 20.41 -2.65
N SER A 192 -10.39 20.22 -1.57
CA SER A 192 -11.57 21.02 -1.24
C SER A 192 -11.25 22.47 -0.85
N ARG A 193 -10.02 22.75 -0.40
CA ARG A 193 -9.52 24.12 -0.18
C ARG A 193 -9.10 24.79 -1.48
N ARG A 194 -8.55 24.01 -2.42
CA ARG A 194 -8.01 24.54 -3.68
C ARG A 194 -9.08 24.71 -4.75
N LYS A 195 -10.08 23.83 -4.80
CA LYS A 195 -11.10 23.79 -5.85
C LYS A 195 -12.50 23.76 -5.25
N ALA A 196 -13.43 24.44 -5.93
CA ALA A 196 -14.84 24.33 -5.64
C ALA A 196 -15.33 22.88 -5.79
N TYR A 197 -16.31 22.52 -4.98
CA TYR A 197 -16.96 21.22 -4.95
C TYR A 197 -18.44 21.41 -4.64
N ARG A 198 -19.22 20.35 -4.82
CA ARG A 198 -20.64 20.28 -4.45
C ARG A 198 -20.84 19.36 -3.27
N LEU A 199 -21.91 19.57 -2.52
CA LEU A 199 -22.28 18.75 -1.37
C LEU A 199 -23.56 17.98 -1.69
N ARG A 200 -23.53 16.67 -1.50
CA ARG A 200 -24.73 15.82 -1.47
C ARG A 200 -25.05 15.55 0.00
N ASP A 201 -26.33 15.65 0.35
CA ASP A 201 -26.85 15.46 1.72
C ASP A 201 -26.16 16.35 2.78
N GLY A 202 -25.62 17.50 2.35
CA GLY A 202 -24.91 18.45 3.23
C GLY A 202 -23.50 18.02 3.68
N HIS A 203 -23.06 16.79 3.38
CA HIS A 203 -21.76 16.28 3.87
C HIS A 203 -20.88 15.62 2.79
N PHE A 204 -21.46 15.00 1.76
CA PHE A 204 -20.69 14.26 0.78
C PHE A 204 -20.17 15.18 -0.33
N LYS A 205 -18.85 15.42 -0.34
CA LYS A 205 -18.19 16.27 -1.33
C LYS A 205 -18.06 15.54 -2.68
N TYR A 206 -18.52 16.16 -3.76
CA TYR A 206 -18.44 15.63 -5.13
C TYR A 206 -18.22 16.75 -6.16
N ALA A 207 -18.04 16.38 -7.44
CA ALA A 207 -17.88 17.34 -8.55
C ALA A 207 -16.77 18.40 -8.30
N PHE A 208 -15.61 17.96 -7.81
CA PHE A 208 -14.45 18.81 -7.58
C PHE A 208 -13.98 19.48 -8.86
N GLY A 209 -13.61 20.76 -8.76
CA GLY A 209 -13.19 21.55 -9.91
C GLY A 209 -14.33 21.96 -10.84
N SER A 210 -15.57 21.98 -10.34
CA SER A 210 -16.66 22.64 -11.06
C SER A 210 -16.35 24.13 -11.13
N ASN A 211 -15.99 24.62 -12.31
CA ASN A 211 -15.70 26.04 -12.58
C ASN A 211 -16.96 26.92 -12.55
N VAL A 212 -18.12 26.29 -12.38
CA VAL A 212 -19.43 26.92 -12.44
C VAL A 212 -19.89 27.21 -11.01
N THR A 213 -19.27 28.24 -10.41
CA THR A 213 -19.70 28.80 -9.13
C THR A 213 -20.64 29.97 -9.40
N PRO A 214 -21.92 29.89 -8.98
CA PRO A 214 -22.84 31.00 -9.16
C PRO A 214 -22.31 32.27 -8.48
N GLU A 215 -22.42 33.44 -9.11
CA GLU A 215 -21.97 34.68 -8.48
C GLU A 215 -22.94 35.09 -7.36
N PRO A 216 -22.46 35.36 -6.14
CA PRO A 216 -23.34 35.66 -5.00
C PRO A 216 -24.12 36.96 -5.15
N TYR A 217 -23.72 37.85 -6.07
CA TYR A 217 -24.34 39.15 -6.30
C TYR A 217 -25.41 39.13 -7.40
N LEU A 218 -25.55 38.03 -8.14
CA LEU A 218 -26.60 37.84 -9.13
C LEU A 218 -27.87 37.31 -8.45
N LYS A 219 -29.01 37.97 -8.68
CA LYS A 219 -30.31 37.57 -8.08
C LYS A 219 -30.69 36.12 -8.42
N ASN A 220 -30.39 35.68 -9.65
CA ASN A 220 -30.70 34.33 -10.11
C ASN A 220 -29.82 33.25 -9.45
N SER A 221 -28.65 33.63 -8.93
CA SER A 221 -27.71 32.71 -8.30
C SER A 221 -28.24 32.08 -7.01
N VAL A 222 -29.19 32.73 -6.32
CA VAL A 222 -29.79 32.17 -5.10
C VAL A 222 -30.48 30.83 -5.38
N VAL A 223 -31.21 30.74 -6.49
CA VAL A 223 -31.86 29.48 -6.92
C VAL A 223 -30.82 28.43 -7.29
N ALA A 224 -29.74 28.84 -7.97
CA ALA A 224 -28.63 27.96 -8.30
C ALA A 224 -27.93 27.41 -7.05
N TYR A 225 -27.69 28.24 -6.03
CA TYR A 225 -27.11 27.84 -4.76
C TYR A 225 -27.99 26.85 -4.00
N ASN A 226 -29.30 27.11 -3.92
CA ASN A 226 -30.22 26.20 -3.26
C ASN A 226 -30.24 24.83 -3.95
N ASN A 227 -30.28 24.78 -5.29
CA ASN A 227 -30.22 23.52 -6.03
C ASN A 227 -28.88 22.77 -5.86
N LEU A 228 -27.78 23.46 -5.56
CA LEU A 228 -26.46 22.86 -5.32
C LEU A 228 -26.30 22.29 -3.90
N ILE A 229 -27.04 22.82 -2.93
CA ILE A 229 -26.96 22.46 -1.51
C ILE A 229 -28.06 21.46 -1.14
N GLU A 230 -29.28 21.69 -1.64
CA GLU A 230 -30.44 20.83 -1.51
C GLU A 230 -30.54 19.93 -2.74
N SER A 231 -29.77 18.84 -2.75
CA SER A 231 -30.26 17.67 -3.49
C SER A 231 -31.49 17.17 -2.74
N PRO A 232 -32.66 16.94 -3.39
CA PRO A 232 -33.80 16.38 -2.69
C PRO A 232 -33.35 15.06 -2.04
N PRO A 233 -33.65 14.84 -0.75
CA PRO A 233 -33.29 13.58 -0.11
C PRO A 233 -33.85 12.46 -0.97
N ALA A 234 -33.01 11.47 -1.27
CA ALA A 234 -33.50 10.24 -1.89
C ALA A 234 -34.58 9.70 -0.96
N PHE A 235 -35.85 9.91 -1.31
CA PHE A 235 -36.97 9.42 -0.54
C PHE A 235 -36.78 7.90 -0.44
N SER A 236 -36.51 7.44 0.77
CA SER A 236 -36.57 6.03 1.13
C SER A 236 -38.03 5.59 1.04
N ALA A 237 -38.49 5.28 -0.17
CA ALA A 237 -39.71 4.51 -0.35
C ALA A 237 -39.40 3.05 0.05
N PRO A 238 -40.11 2.47 1.03
CA PRO A 238 -39.89 1.09 1.41
C PRO A 238 -40.68 0.19 0.44
N CYS A 239 -40.16 -0.07 -0.75
CA CYS A 239 -40.64 -1.16 -1.61
C CYS A 239 -39.52 -1.64 -2.56
N ALA A 240 -39.50 -2.94 -2.76
CA ALA A 240 -38.47 -3.77 -3.38
C ALA A 240 -37.85 -3.25 -4.70
N SER A 241 -36.62 -3.69 -4.93
CA SER A 241 -35.71 -3.49 -6.07
C SER A 241 -34.84 -2.23 -6.01
N GLN A 242 -33.59 -2.43 -5.58
CA GLN A 242 -32.53 -1.44 -5.68
C GLN A 242 -32.20 -1.23 -7.16
N ASN A 243 -32.65 -0.12 -7.74
CA ASN A 243 -32.05 0.44 -8.94
C ASN A 243 -31.16 1.62 -8.53
N PRO A 244 -29.92 1.73 -9.04
CA PRO A 244 -29.05 2.87 -8.79
C PRO A 244 -29.73 4.13 -9.34
N ALA A 245 -29.80 5.16 -8.48
CA ALA A 245 -30.24 6.53 -8.71
C ALA A 245 -30.86 6.82 -10.10
N SER A 246 -32.16 7.15 -10.12
CA SER A 246 -32.78 7.75 -11.30
C SER A 246 -32.01 9.02 -11.67
N HIS A 247 -31.14 8.92 -12.67
CA HIS A 247 -30.52 10.09 -13.26
C HIS A 247 -31.64 11.01 -13.76
N PRO A 248 -31.54 12.33 -13.53
CA PRO A 248 -32.48 13.26 -14.14
C PRO A 248 -32.47 13.04 -15.65
N PRO A 249 -33.62 13.19 -16.33
CA PRO A 249 -33.66 13.08 -17.78
C PRO A 249 -32.64 14.06 -18.38
N PRO A 250 -32.02 13.71 -19.52
CA PRO A 250 -30.88 14.45 -20.08
C PRO A 250 -31.21 15.92 -20.30
N ASP A 251 -32.43 16.22 -20.73
CA ASP A 251 -32.92 17.59 -20.96
C ASP A 251 -32.93 18.42 -19.66
N ASP A 252 -33.37 17.85 -18.53
CA ASP A 252 -33.35 18.53 -17.23
C ASP A 252 -31.91 18.77 -16.74
N ALA A 253 -31.02 17.80 -16.99
CA ALA A 253 -29.61 17.93 -16.64
C ALA A 253 -28.92 19.03 -17.47
N GLU A 254 -29.24 19.12 -18.76
CA GLU A 254 -28.74 20.17 -19.66
C GLU A 254 -29.28 21.54 -19.26
N GLN A 255 -30.58 21.66 -18.98
CA GLN A 255 -31.18 22.91 -18.51
C GLN A 255 -30.56 23.38 -17.20
N GLN A 256 -30.34 22.47 -16.25
CA GLN A 256 -29.68 22.79 -14.98
C GLN A 256 -28.22 23.21 -15.18
N ALA A 257 -27.48 22.59 -16.12
CA ALA A 257 -26.12 22.99 -16.46
C ALA A 257 -26.08 24.39 -17.11
N ALA A 258 -26.98 24.66 -18.07
CA ALA A 258 -27.10 25.94 -18.73
C ALA A 258 -27.47 27.07 -17.75
N PHE A 259 -28.39 26.79 -16.83
CA PHE A 259 -28.76 27.74 -15.77
C PHE A 259 -27.59 28.08 -14.85
N LEU A 260 -26.82 27.07 -14.44
CA LEU A 260 -25.63 27.27 -13.62
C LEU A 260 -24.57 28.11 -14.35
N LEU A 261 -24.35 27.85 -15.64
CA LEU A 261 -23.43 28.64 -16.48
C LEU A 261 -23.88 30.10 -16.63
N ALA A 262 -25.19 30.33 -16.82
CA ALA A 262 -25.74 31.69 -16.87
C ALA A 262 -25.62 32.44 -15.54
N CYS A 263 -25.50 31.72 -14.41
CA CYS A 263 -25.26 32.30 -13.10
C CYS A 263 -23.77 32.41 -12.74
N SER A 264 -22.88 31.79 -13.52
CA SER A 264 -21.43 31.94 -13.32
C SER A 264 -20.91 33.19 -14.02
N GLY A 265 -19.94 33.86 -13.40
CA GLY A 265 -19.28 35.02 -13.98
C GLY A 265 -18.44 34.71 -15.20
N ASP A 266 -18.15 35.73 -16.00
CA ASP A 266 -17.29 35.64 -17.20
C ASP A 266 -15.79 35.36 -16.86
N THR A 267 -15.42 35.41 -15.58
CA THR A 267 -14.04 35.16 -15.14
C THR A 267 -13.78 33.67 -14.94
N LEU A 268 -13.10 33.06 -15.90
CA LEU A 268 -12.53 31.73 -15.70
C LEU A 268 -11.42 31.81 -14.62
N PRO A 269 -11.48 30.99 -13.56
CA PRO A 269 -10.40 30.96 -12.57
C PRO A 269 -9.09 30.54 -13.22
N ALA A 270 -8.00 31.22 -12.86
CA ALA A 270 -6.67 30.88 -13.35
C ALA A 270 -6.31 29.42 -13.00
N SER A 271 -5.58 28.76 -13.89
CA SER A 271 -5.09 27.40 -13.63
C SER A 271 -4.19 27.41 -12.40
N LEU A 272 -4.54 26.59 -11.40
CA LEU A 272 -3.77 26.48 -10.17
C LEU A 272 -2.48 25.70 -10.41
N PRO A 273 -1.38 26.05 -9.73
CA PRO A 273 -0.14 25.26 -9.78
C PRO A 273 -0.36 23.84 -9.19
N PRO A 274 0.59 22.91 -9.37
CA PRO A 274 0.57 21.62 -8.68
C PRO A 274 0.43 21.78 -7.16
N VAL A 275 -0.17 20.77 -6.50
CA VAL A 275 -0.32 20.75 -5.04
C VAL A 275 1.06 20.79 -4.38
N ASN A 276 1.21 21.64 -3.37
CA ASN A 276 2.45 21.80 -2.61
C ASN A 276 2.24 21.68 -1.10
N MET A 277 3.32 21.81 -0.32
CA MET A 277 3.28 21.67 1.14
C MET A 277 2.51 22.79 1.86
N TYR A 278 2.39 23.98 1.25
CA TYR A 278 1.56 25.06 1.79
C TYR A 278 0.07 24.71 1.71
N ASP A 279 -0.37 24.10 0.61
CA ASP A 279 -1.75 23.63 0.46
C ASP A 279 -2.11 22.59 1.53
N LEU A 280 -1.17 21.66 1.82
CA LEU A 280 -1.33 20.66 2.87
C LEU A 280 -1.38 21.30 4.26
N PHE A 281 -0.49 22.25 4.54
CA PHE A 281 -0.43 22.96 5.82
C PHE A 281 -1.73 23.72 6.08
N GLU A 282 -2.19 24.52 5.12
CA GLU A 282 -3.43 25.29 5.24
C GLU A 282 -4.65 24.38 5.42
N ALA A 283 -4.73 23.29 4.65
CA ALA A 283 -5.84 22.34 4.76
C ALA A 283 -5.92 21.71 6.15
N LEU A 284 -4.79 21.31 6.74
CA LEU A 284 -4.75 20.72 8.09
C LEU A 284 -4.97 21.74 9.21
N GLN A 285 -4.75 23.03 8.97
CA GLN A 285 -5.12 24.08 9.93
C GLN A 285 -6.63 24.29 10.00
N VAL A 286 -7.31 24.21 8.84
CA VAL A 286 -8.77 24.40 8.74
C VAL A 286 -9.50 23.12 9.13
N HIS A 287 -9.08 21.98 8.59
CA HIS A 287 -9.70 20.67 8.78
C HIS A 287 -8.91 19.82 9.77
N ARG A 288 -8.88 20.29 11.03
CA ARG A 288 -8.11 19.66 12.11
C ARG A 288 -8.65 18.29 12.50
N GLU A 289 -9.94 18.08 12.29
CA GLU A 289 -10.68 16.85 12.55
C GLU A 289 -10.18 15.64 11.75
N VAL A 290 -9.51 15.87 10.62
CA VAL A 290 -9.02 14.81 9.74
C VAL A 290 -7.95 13.96 10.43
N ILE A 291 -7.17 14.56 11.34
CA ILE A 291 -6.22 13.85 12.20
C ILE A 291 -6.66 14.05 13.66
N PRO A 292 -7.54 13.19 14.20
CA PRO A 292 -8.13 13.39 15.53
C PRO A 292 -7.10 13.40 16.67
N THR A 293 -6.03 12.61 16.53
CA THR A 293 -5.03 12.46 17.58
C THR A 293 -4.10 13.66 17.62
N HIS A 294 -4.18 14.46 18.68
CA HIS A 294 -3.35 15.66 18.86
C HIS A 294 -1.85 15.39 18.74
N THR A 295 -1.34 14.31 19.35
CA THR A 295 0.08 13.96 19.30
C THR A 295 0.55 13.66 17.87
N VAL A 296 -0.28 13.01 17.05
CA VAL A 296 0.01 12.72 15.65
C VAL A 296 -0.07 14.01 14.82
N TYR A 297 -1.10 14.82 15.06
CA TYR A 297 -1.29 16.10 14.38
C TYR A 297 -0.11 17.04 14.60
N ALA A 298 0.24 17.33 15.85
CA ALA A 298 1.26 18.31 16.21
C ALA A 298 2.63 17.98 15.61
N LEU A 299 3.09 16.73 15.77
CA LEU A 299 4.38 16.29 15.23
C LEU A 299 4.43 16.37 13.70
N ASN A 300 3.33 16.05 13.01
CA ASN A 300 3.31 16.12 11.55
C ASN A 300 3.20 17.56 11.05
N ILE A 301 2.51 18.45 11.77
CA ILE A 301 2.50 19.89 11.46
C ILE A 301 3.91 20.48 11.58
N GLU A 302 4.66 20.17 12.64
CA GLU A 302 6.06 20.61 12.78
C GLU A 302 6.92 20.13 11.61
N ARG A 303 6.80 18.85 11.24
CA ARG A 303 7.49 18.28 10.07
C ARG A 303 7.13 18.97 8.75
N ILE A 304 5.87 19.37 8.58
CA ILE A 304 5.43 20.14 7.41
C ILE A 304 6.08 21.52 7.42
N ILE A 305 6.02 22.24 8.54
CA ILE A 305 6.61 23.58 8.68
C ILE A 305 8.11 23.55 8.34
N MET A 306 8.85 22.55 8.82
CA MET A 306 10.28 22.40 8.53
C MET A 306 10.58 22.15 7.04
N LYS A 307 9.59 21.68 6.26
CA LYS A 307 9.68 21.48 4.81
C LYS A 307 9.14 22.65 4.01
N LEU A 308 8.52 23.65 4.65
CA LEU A 308 8.09 24.85 3.95
C LEU A 308 9.33 25.63 3.55
N TRP A 309 9.49 25.78 2.24
CA TRP A 309 10.60 26.51 1.65
C TRP A 309 10.04 27.64 0.80
N HIS A 310 10.69 28.81 0.87
CA HIS A 310 10.41 29.94 -0.01
C HIS A 310 11.73 30.33 -0.68
N PRO A 311 11.72 30.55 -2.01
CA PRO A 311 12.92 30.99 -2.71
C PRO A 311 13.33 32.36 -2.21
N ASN A 312 14.64 32.55 -2.05
CA ASN A 312 15.18 33.85 -1.73
C ASN A 312 15.11 34.79 -2.97
N HIS A 313 15.39 36.08 -2.77
CA HIS A 313 15.27 37.06 -3.84
C HIS A 313 16.22 36.79 -5.02
N GLU A 314 17.42 36.28 -4.75
CA GLU A 314 18.41 35.94 -5.78
C GLU A 314 17.97 34.74 -6.62
N GLU A 315 17.43 33.69 -5.98
CA GLU A 315 16.88 32.51 -6.63
C GLU A 315 15.69 32.86 -7.53
N LEU A 316 14.80 33.75 -7.07
CA LEU A 316 13.69 34.26 -7.89
C LEU A 316 14.18 35.01 -9.13
N GLN A 317 15.24 35.82 -8.98
CA GLN A 317 15.84 36.51 -10.12
C GLN A 317 16.48 35.52 -11.09
N GLN A 318 17.18 34.51 -10.58
CA GLN A 318 17.79 33.45 -11.40
C GLN A 318 16.74 32.62 -12.15
N ASP A 319 15.64 32.23 -11.49
CA ASP A 319 14.53 31.50 -12.14
C ASP A 319 13.89 32.35 -13.25
N LYS A 320 13.69 33.66 -13.02
CA LYS A 320 13.18 34.57 -14.05
C LYS A 320 14.10 34.61 -15.28
N VAL A 321 15.42 34.73 -15.08
CA VAL A 321 16.40 34.70 -16.17
C VAL A 321 16.41 33.33 -16.86
N HIS A 322 16.30 32.24 -16.10
CA HIS A 322 16.26 30.89 -16.64
C HIS A 322 15.04 30.65 -17.53
N ARG A 323 13.83 31.04 -17.07
CA ARG A 323 12.60 30.95 -17.87
C ARG A 323 12.66 31.81 -19.14
N GLN A 324 13.22 33.01 -19.05
CA GLN A 324 13.44 33.85 -20.23
C GLN A 324 14.38 33.19 -21.25
N ARG A 325 15.45 32.52 -20.80
CA ARG A 325 16.35 31.77 -21.68
C ARG A 325 15.69 30.55 -22.30
N LEU A 326 14.85 29.83 -21.56
CA LEU A 326 14.08 28.71 -22.10
C LEU A 326 13.09 29.18 -23.17
N ALA A 327 12.31 30.23 -22.89
CA ALA A 327 11.38 30.82 -23.85
C ALA A 327 12.10 31.33 -25.12
N ALA A 328 13.29 31.91 -24.97
CA ALA A 328 14.13 32.31 -26.10
C ALA A 328 14.66 31.12 -26.92
N LYS A 329 14.98 30.00 -26.26
CA LYS A 329 15.41 28.75 -26.95
C LYS A 329 14.28 28.04 -27.67
N GLU A 330 13.06 28.11 -27.13
CA GLU A 330 11.86 27.49 -27.73
C GLU A 330 11.20 28.36 -28.81
N GLY A 331 11.79 29.52 -29.16
CA GLY A 331 11.29 30.38 -30.25
C GLY A 331 10.00 31.14 -29.91
N LEU A 332 9.64 31.22 -28.62
CA LEU A 332 8.42 31.87 -28.11
C LEU A 332 8.57 33.38 -27.88
N LEU A 333 9.63 34.00 -28.39
CA LEU A 333 9.74 35.46 -28.48
C LEU A 333 8.99 35.93 -29.74
N LEU A 334 7.70 36.20 -29.59
CA LEU A 334 7.01 37.15 -30.47
C LEU A 334 7.67 38.52 -30.31
N CYS A 335 8.06 39.11 -31.44
CA CYS A 335 8.54 40.49 -31.57
C CYS A 335 7.59 41.52 -30.93
#